data_AF-A0A379TS14-F1
#
_entry.id   AF-A0A379TS14-F1
#
_cell.length_a   1.000
_cell.length_b   1.000
_cell.length_c   1.000
_cell.angle_alpha   90.00
_cell.angle_beta   90.00
_cell.angle_gamma   90.00
#
_symmetry.space_group_name_H-M   'P 1'
#
loop_
_entity.id
_entity.type
_entity.pdbx_description
1 polymer ?
#
loop_
_entity_poly.entity_id
_entity_poly.type
_entity_poly.pdbx_seq_one_letter_code
_entity_poly.pdbx_strand_id
1 'polypeptide(L)'
;MSSRWRNVLCYICLLAWIYIPGFYYCLLWLFVLFYEAINGFHDTANAVATVIYTRAMRSQLAVIMAAVFNFFGVLLGGLSVAYAIVHMLPTDLLLNMGSAHGLAMVFSMLLAAIIWNLGTWYFGLPASSSHTLIGAIIGIGLTNAMMTGTSVVDALNIPKVINIFGSLIISPIVGLVFAGGLIFLLRRYWSGTKKRARIHLTPAEREKKDGKKKPPFWTRIALILSAIGVAFSHGANDGQKGIGLVMLVLIGVAPAGFVVNMNASSYEITRTRDAINNVETYFEQRPDLLKAVTGVDQLIPSPEPGATEPAEFHCHPANTINALNRAKGMLANVESYDKLSVEQRSQLRRIMLCISDTTDKVVKLPGVSSDDQRLLKS
;
A
#
# COMPACT_ATOMS: atom_id res chain seq x y z
N MET A 1 21.64 34.85 31.29
CA MET A 1 21.53 34.65 29.82
C MET A 1 20.74 35.80 29.20
N SER A 2 21.37 36.59 28.32
CA SER A 2 20.77 37.80 27.73
C SER A 2 19.65 37.47 26.74
N SER A 3 18.68 38.39 26.58
CA SER A 3 17.55 38.27 25.65
C SER A 3 17.96 37.98 24.19
N ARG A 4 19.17 38.41 23.81
CA ARG A 4 19.75 38.17 22.48
C ARG A 4 20.03 36.69 22.21
N TRP A 5 20.47 35.94 23.22
CA TRP A 5 20.70 34.49 23.09
C TRP A 5 19.40 33.69 23.05
N ARG A 6 18.35 34.14 23.75
CA ARG A 6 17.01 33.52 23.66
C ARG A 6 16.42 33.63 22.26
N ASN A 7 16.55 34.80 21.61
CA ASN A 7 16.04 34.99 20.25
C ASN A 7 16.85 34.20 19.22
N VAL A 8 18.18 34.08 19.37
CA VAL A 8 19.02 33.25 18.50
C VAL A 8 18.72 31.76 18.69
N LEU A 9 18.56 31.26 19.93
CA LEU A 9 18.10 29.89 20.15
C LEU A 9 16.69 29.67 19.57
N CYS A 10 15.79 30.64 19.67
CA CYS A 10 14.44 30.54 19.12
C CYS A 10 14.45 30.48 17.58
N TYR A 11 15.29 31.29 16.92
CA TYR A 11 15.49 31.22 15.46
C TYR A 11 16.16 29.92 15.03
N ILE A 12 17.16 29.43 15.77
CA ILE A 12 17.80 28.13 15.49
C ILE A 12 16.80 26.99 15.72
N CYS A 13 15.96 27.05 16.75
CA CYS A 13 14.88 26.08 16.98
C CYS A 13 13.79 26.16 15.91
N LEU A 14 13.40 27.35 15.44
CA LEU A 14 12.43 27.53 14.36
C LEU A 14 12.97 27.04 13.01
N LEU A 15 14.24 27.33 12.71
CA LEU A 15 14.93 26.79 11.54
C LEU A 15 15.09 25.28 11.68
N ALA A 16 15.52 24.76 12.82
CA ALA A 16 15.56 23.32 13.09
C ALA A 16 14.18 22.67 12.93
N TRP A 17 13.11 23.29 13.43
CA TRP A 17 11.74 22.80 13.30
C TRP A 17 11.23 22.77 11.86
N ILE A 18 11.72 23.65 10.98
CA ILE A 18 11.34 23.68 9.56
C ILE A 18 12.25 22.75 8.72
N TYR A 19 13.56 22.73 8.99
CA TYR A 19 14.54 22.00 8.19
C TYR A 19 14.68 20.53 8.59
N ILE A 20 14.49 20.17 9.87
CA ILE A 20 14.64 18.79 10.35
C ILE A 20 13.53 17.87 9.80
N PRO A 21 12.23 18.23 9.83
CA PRO A 21 11.19 17.41 9.21
C PRO A 21 11.38 17.31 7.69
N GLY A 22 11.73 18.43 7.04
CA GLY A 22 12.03 18.46 5.60
C GLY A 22 13.16 17.51 5.20
N PHE A 23 14.23 17.46 6.00
CA PHE A 23 15.33 16.52 5.81
C PHE A 23 14.87 15.05 5.91
N TYR A 24 14.08 14.70 6.94
CA TYR A 24 13.56 13.33 7.09
C TYR A 24 12.65 12.93 5.94
N TYR A 25 11.79 13.83 5.45
CA TYR A 25 10.94 13.54 4.30
C TYR A 25 11.73 13.39 3.00
N CYS A 26 12.77 14.20 2.78
CA CYS A 26 13.69 14.02 1.65
C CYS A 26 14.41 12.66 1.73
N LEU A 27 14.87 12.28 2.92
CA LEU A 27 15.50 10.98 3.14
C LEU A 27 14.53 9.82 2.90
N LEU A 28 13.28 9.97 3.34
CA LEU A 28 12.24 8.96 3.16
C LEU A 28 11.88 8.81 1.67
N TRP A 29 11.77 9.92 0.94
CA TRP A 29 11.65 9.92 -0.52
C TRP A 29 12.80 9.16 -1.19
N LEU A 30 14.04 9.42 -0.76
CA LEU A 30 15.21 8.72 -1.28
C LEU A 30 15.14 7.22 -1.01
N PHE A 31 14.72 6.81 0.19
CA PHE A 31 14.55 5.40 0.54
C PHE A 31 13.49 4.71 -0.31
N VAL A 32 12.35 5.36 -0.57
CA VAL A 32 11.31 4.82 -1.46
C VAL A 32 11.84 4.67 -2.88
N LEU A 33 12.52 5.67 -3.42
CA LEU A 33 13.14 5.59 -4.75
C LEU A 33 14.20 4.47 -4.83
N PHE A 34 14.99 4.30 -3.77
CA PHE A 34 15.99 3.25 -3.70
C PHE A 34 15.36 1.85 -3.60
N TYR A 35 14.31 1.69 -2.80
CA TYR A 35 13.51 0.46 -2.73
C TYR A 35 12.94 0.09 -4.10
N GLU A 36 12.33 1.06 -4.81
CA GLU A 36 11.79 0.84 -6.15
C GLU A 36 12.86 0.49 -7.18
N ALA A 37 14.04 1.14 -7.10
CA ALA A 37 15.17 0.79 -7.95
C ALA A 37 15.62 -0.66 -7.72
N ILE A 38 15.71 -1.09 -6.46
CA ILE A 38 16.05 -2.47 -6.09
C ILE A 38 14.99 -3.44 -6.63
N ASN A 39 13.73 -3.13 -6.39
CA ASN A 39 12.63 -3.97 -6.87
C ASN A 39 12.70 -4.15 -8.40
N GLY A 40 12.92 -3.05 -9.12
CA GLY A 40 13.04 -3.04 -10.57
C GLY A 40 14.12 -3.98 -11.10
N PHE A 41 15.36 -3.90 -10.61
CA PHE A 41 16.42 -4.76 -11.13
C PHE A 41 16.32 -6.22 -10.65
N HIS A 42 15.73 -6.47 -9.46
CA HIS A 42 15.51 -7.82 -8.94
C HIS A 42 14.54 -8.59 -9.84
N ASP A 43 13.43 -7.95 -10.19
CA ASP A 43 12.37 -8.60 -10.97
C ASP A 43 12.49 -8.41 -12.49
N THR A 44 13.39 -7.56 -12.98
CA THR A 44 13.65 -7.40 -14.43
C THR A 44 13.91 -8.75 -15.10
N ALA A 45 14.65 -9.65 -14.44
CA ALA A 45 14.95 -10.98 -14.95
C ALA A 45 13.69 -11.79 -15.30
N ASN A 46 12.61 -11.66 -14.51
CA ASN A 46 11.36 -12.39 -14.72
C ASN A 46 10.68 -12.05 -16.05
N ALA A 47 10.79 -10.80 -16.51
CA ALA A 47 10.20 -10.34 -17.76
C ALA A 47 11.09 -10.61 -18.99
N VAL A 48 12.41 -10.47 -18.88
CA VAL A 48 13.31 -10.49 -20.05
C VAL A 48 14.06 -11.82 -20.27
N ALA A 49 14.14 -12.69 -19.26
CA ALA A 49 14.96 -13.91 -19.33
C ALA A 49 14.57 -14.81 -20.51
N THR A 50 13.28 -14.97 -20.78
CA THR A 50 12.77 -15.84 -21.86
C THR A 50 13.26 -15.39 -23.24
N VAL A 51 13.20 -14.10 -23.54
CA VAL A 51 13.57 -13.52 -24.84
C VAL A 51 15.09 -13.47 -25.02
N ILE A 52 15.84 -13.26 -23.94
CA ILE A 52 17.31 -13.27 -23.95
C ILE A 52 17.83 -14.69 -24.11
N TYR A 53 17.34 -15.63 -23.30
CA TYR A 53 17.77 -17.03 -23.33
C TYR A 53 17.46 -17.69 -24.68
N THR A 54 16.29 -17.42 -25.26
CA THR A 54 15.92 -17.92 -26.59
C THR A 54 16.64 -17.21 -27.74
N ARG A 55 17.50 -16.22 -27.46
CA ARG A 55 18.18 -15.37 -28.45
C ARG A 55 17.21 -14.67 -29.41
N ALA A 56 15.98 -14.40 -28.96
CA ALA A 56 14.98 -13.67 -29.72
C ALA A 56 15.28 -12.17 -29.80
N MET A 57 15.89 -11.59 -28.77
CA MET A 57 16.31 -10.18 -28.75
C MET A 57 17.68 -10.04 -28.06
N ARG A 58 18.43 -8.99 -28.40
CA ARG A 58 19.67 -8.63 -27.70
C ARG A 58 19.31 -8.12 -26.30
N SER A 59 20.13 -8.45 -25.30
CA SER A 59 19.91 -8.07 -23.90
C SER A 59 19.59 -6.58 -23.71
N GLN A 60 20.39 -5.69 -24.31
CA GLN A 60 20.19 -4.24 -24.22
C GLN A 60 18.79 -3.80 -24.69
N LEU A 61 18.34 -4.31 -25.85
CA LEU A 61 17.02 -3.98 -26.38
C LEU A 61 15.90 -4.58 -25.54
N ALA A 62 16.10 -5.78 -25.00
CA ALA A 62 15.12 -6.45 -24.15
C ALA A 62 14.89 -5.67 -22.84
N VAL A 63 15.95 -5.16 -22.22
CA VAL A 63 15.84 -4.35 -20.99
C VAL A 63 15.16 -3.00 -21.28
N ILE A 64 15.52 -2.31 -22.36
CA ILE A 64 14.86 -1.03 -22.73
C ILE A 64 13.38 -1.24 -23.02
N MET A 65 13.03 -2.29 -23.77
CA MET A 65 11.65 -2.66 -24.06
C MET A 65 10.88 -2.94 -22.77
N ALA A 66 11.46 -3.75 -21.87
CA ALA A 66 10.82 -4.05 -20.59
C ALA A 66 10.63 -2.79 -19.74
N ALA A 67 11.60 -1.87 -19.70
CA ALA A 67 11.47 -0.61 -18.97
C ALA A 67 10.32 0.26 -19.51
N VAL A 68 10.20 0.40 -20.83
CA VAL A 68 9.12 1.18 -21.47
C VAL A 68 7.74 0.58 -21.17
N PHE A 69 7.58 -0.73 -21.32
CA PHE A 69 6.30 -1.37 -21.07
C PHE A 69 5.95 -1.48 -19.60
N ASN A 70 6.94 -1.62 -18.71
CA ASN A 70 6.75 -1.53 -17.27
C ASN A 70 6.24 -0.14 -16.89
N PHE A 71 6.84 0.94 -17.41
CA PHE A 71 6.35 2.30 -17.24
C PHE A 71 4.90 2.47 -17.71
N PHE A 72 4.53 1.95 -18.89
CA PHE A 72 3.13 1.96 -19.33
C PHE A 72 2.21 1.12 -18.45
N GLY A 73 2.71 0.00 -17.91
CA GLY A 73 2.01 -0.81 -16.93
C GLY A 73 1.65 -0.01 -15.69
N VAL A 74 2.57 0.79 -15.16
CA VAL A 74 2.31 1.69 -14.03
C VAL A 74 1.26 2.75 -14.39
N LEU A 75 1.38 3.38 -15.55
CA LEU A 75 0.44 4.43 -15.98
C LEU A 75 -0.99 3.91 -16.23
N LEU A 76 -1.13 2.70 -16.77
CA LEU A 76 -2.42 2.15 -17.21
C LEU A 76 -2.99 1.08 -16.25
N GLY A 77 -2.22 0.66 -15.24
CA GLY A 77 -2.55 -0.45 -14.33
C GLY A 77 -3.58 -0.14 -13.25
N GLY A 78 -4.02 1.11 -13.12
CA GLY A 78 -4.93 1.56 -12.05
C GLY A 78 -4.21 1.75 -10.71
N LEU A 79 -4.96 1.86 -9.61
CA LEU A 79 -4.43 2.17 -8.27
C LEU A 79 -4.76 1.09 -7.21
N SER A 80 -5.30 -0.05 -7.63
CA SER A 80 -5.84 -1.08 -6.72
C SER A 80 -4.77 -1.62 -5.76
N VAL A 81 -3.58 -1.94 -6.25
CA VAL A 81 -2.46 -2.44 -5.45
C VAL A 81 -1.93 -1.35 -4.52
N ALA A 82 -1.81 -0.10 -4.99
CA ALA A 82 -1.40 1.03 -4.16
C ALA A 82 -2.35 1.22 -2.96
N TYR A 83 -3.66 1.19 -3.20
CA TYR A 83 -4.66 1.25 -2.12
C TYR A 83 -4.56 0.05 -1.17
N ALA A 84 -4.33 -1.16 -1.69
CA ALA A 84 -4.16 -2.34 -0.85
C ALA A 84 -2.96 -2.20 0.09
N ILE A 85 -1.83 -1.67 -0.39
CA ILE A 85 -0.64 -1.39 0.44
C ILE A 85 -0.97 -0.34 1.51
N VAL A 86 -1.57 0.78 1.13
CA VAL A 86 -1.90 1.86 2.09
C VAL A 86 -2.88 1.38 3.17
N HIS A 87 -3.89 0.60 2.82
CA HIS A 87 -4.86 0.03 3.76
C HIS A 87 -4.31 -1.12 4.61
N MET A 88 -3.13 -1.65 4.27
CA MET A 88 -2.45 -2.66 5.07
C MET A 88 -1.56 -2.03 6.16
N LEU A 89 -1.19 -0.76 6.00
CA LEU A 89 -0.37 -0.06 6.98
C LEU A 89 -1.13 0.12 8.31
N PRO A 90 -0.44 0.03 9.45
CA PRO A 90 -1.04 0.30 10.74
C PRO A 90 -1.67 1.69 10.78
N THR A 91 -2.88 1.80 11.34
CA THR A 91 -3.58 3.08 11.46
C THR A 91 -2.78 4.10 12.27
N ASP A 92 -2.11 3.66 13.33
CA ASP A 92 -1.19 4.48 14.12
C ASP A 92 -0.07 5.09 13.27
N LEU A 93 0.45 4.35 12.29
CA LEU A 93 1.46 4.87 11.38
C LEU A 93 0.86 6.00 10.53
N LEU A 94 -0.32 5.80 9.95
CA LEU A 94 -1.00 6.81 9.12
C LEU A 94 -1.39 8.07 9.91
N LEU A 95 -1.70 7.93 11.20
CA LEU A 95 -2.11 9.02 12.07
C LEU A 95 -0.91 9.80 12.63
N ASN A 96 0.20 9.12 12.89
CA ASN A 96 1.36 9.69 13.57
C ASN A 96 2.61 9.82 12.67
N MET A 97 2.45 9.80 11.34
CA MET A 97 3.55 10.00 10.38
C MET A 97 4.39 11.27 10.61
N GLY A 98 3.81 12.31 11.23
CA GLY A 98 4.52 13.54 11.56
C GLY A 98 5.29 13.50 12.87
N SER A 99 5.15 12.44 13.68
CA SER A 99 5.89 12.26 14.92
C SER A 99 7.18 11.47 14.68
N ALA A 100 8.13 11.60 15.61
CA ALA A 100 9.37 10.81 15.59
C ALA A 100 9.08 9.30 15.56
N HIS A 101 8.03 8.86 16.26
CA HIS A 101 7.58 7.47 16.29
C HIS A 101 7.10 7.00 14.91
N GLY A 102 6.27 7.79 14.21
CA GLY A 102 5.81 7.46 12.86
C GLY A 102 6.94 7.38 11.84
N LEU A 103 7.86 8.35 11.85
CA LEU A 103 9.04 8.33 10.98
C LEU A 103 9.91 7.09 11.24
N ALA A 104 10.16 6.75 12.52
CA ALA A 104 10.94 5.57 12.89
C ALA A 104 10.32 4.26 12.40
N MET A 105 8.99 4.14 12.42
CA MET A 105 8.27 2.98 11.88
C MET A 105 8.47 2.86 10.35
N VAL A 106 8.31 3.96 9.59
CA VAL A 106 8.50 3.90 8.12
C VAL A 106 9.94 3.59 7.75
N PHE A 107 10.91 4.22 8.41
CA PHE A 107 12.32 3.94 8.15
C PHE A 107 12.68 2.49 8.46
N SER A 108 12.21 1.95 9.59
CA SER A 108 12.43 0.55 9.95
C SER A 108 11.84 -0.42 8.91
N MET A 109 10.61 -0.14 8.47
CA MET A 109 9.93 -0.94 7.44
C MET A 109 10.67 -0.93 6.10
N LEU A 110 11.00 0.27 5.59
CA LEU A 110 11.71 0.41 4.32
C LEU A 110 13.12 -0.19 4.39
N LEU A 111 13.85 0.04 5.48
CA LEU A 111 15.20 -0.48 5.67
C LEU A 111 15.20 -2.01 5.71
N ALA A 112 14.28 -2.62 6.46
CA ALA A 112 14.14 -4.08 6.50
C ALA A 112 13.86 -4.66 5.11
N ALA A 113 12.95 -4.02 4.36
CA ALA A 113 12.61 -4.46 3.01
C ALA A 113 13.79 -4.32 2.03
N ILE A 114 14.50 -3.18 2.07
CA ILE A 114 15.68 -2.90 1.26
C ILE A 114 16.80 -3.90 1.54
N ILE A 115 17.15 -4.10 2.82
CA ILE A 115 18.24 -5.01 3.21
C ILE A 115 17.95 -6.43 2.73
N TRP A 116 16.72 -6.90 2.90
CA TRP A 116 16.35 -8.24 2.47
C TRP A 116 16.35 -8.40 0.95
N ASN A 117 15.79 -7.44 0.22
CA ASN A 117 15.79 -7.47 -1.25
C ASN A 117 17.22 -7.39 -1.82
N LEU A 118 18.08 -6.55 -1.26
CA LEU A 118 19.47 -6.45 -1.70
C LEU A 118 20.26 -7.71 -1.33
N GLY A 119 20.04 -8.27 -0.14
CA GLY A 119 20.69 -9.51 0.30
C GLY A 119 20.32 -10.69 -0.58
N THR A 120 19.03 -10.89 -0.86
CA THR A 120 18.57 -11.98 -1.75
C THR A 120 19.11 -11.80 -3.17
N TRP A 121 19.13 -10.58 -3.70
CA TRP A 121 19.76 -10.28 -4.97
C TRP A 121 21.27 -10.59 -4.98
N TYR A 122 22.00 -10.20 -3.94
CA TYR A 122 23.44 -10.46 -3.82
C TYR A 122 23.74 -11.96 -3.81
N PHE A 123 22.89 -12.77 -3.17
CA PHE A 123 23.00 -14.23 -3.18
C PHE A 123 22.37 -14.91 -4.41
N GLY A 124 21.79 -14.14 -5.35
CA GLY A 124 21.13 -14.66 -6.54
C GLY A 124 19.87 -15.49 -6.26
N LEU A 125 19.24 -15.28 -5.10
CA LEU A 125 18.03 -16.00 -4.70
C LEU A 125 16.80 -15.30 -5.30
N PRO A 126 15.96 -16.01 -6.08
CA PRO A 126 14.69 -15.46 -6.54
C PRO A 126 13.78 -15.27 -5.32
N ALA A 127 13.48 -14.01 -5.01
CA ALA A 127 12.70 -13.61 -3.86
C ALA A 127 11.62 -12.63 -4.32
N SER A 128 10.48 -12.64 -3.63
CA SER A 128 9.35 -11.78 -3.97
C SER A 128 9.37 -10.53 -3.11
N SER A 129 9.58 -9.38 -3.74
CA SER A 129 9.54 -8.08 -3.06
C SER A 129 8.18 -7.78 -2.41
N SER A 130 7.09 -8.34 -2.94
CA SER A 130 5.76 -8.26 -2.29
C SER A 130 5.78 -8.87 -0.89
N HIS A 131 6.30 -10.09 -0.77
CA HIS A 131 6.34 -10.80 0.51
C HIS A 131 7.26 -10.08 1.50
N THR A 132 8.37 -9.54 1.00
CA THR A 132 9.30 -8.76 1.80
C THR A 132 8.65 -7.48 2.34
N LEU A 133 7.94 -6.71 1.51
CA LEU A 133 7.25 -5.51 1.96
C LEU A 133 6.10 -5.81 2.92
N ILE A 134 5.25 -6.77 2.58
CA ILE A 134 4.14 -7.24 3.43
C ILE A 134 4.66 -7.73 4.78
N GLY A 135 5.74 -8.52 4.78
CA GLY A 135 6.41 -8.98 5.98
C GLY A 135 6.96 -7.84 6.84
N ALA A 136 7.56 -6.82 6.21
CA ALA A 136 8.02 -5.62 6.91
C ALA A 136 6.87 -4.82 7.54
N ILE A 137 5.74 -4.66 6.82
CA ILE A 137 4.51 -4.01 7.33
C ILE A 137 3.97 -4.74 8.56
N ILE A 138 3.92 -6.09 8.49
CA ILE A 138 3.46 -6.91 9.63
C ILE A 138 4.43 -6.81 10.80
N GLY A 139 5.74 -6.82 10.52
CA GLY A 139 6.78 -6.66 11.53
C GLY A 139 6.63 -5.36 12.32
N ILE A 140 6.50 -4.22 11.62
CA ILE A 140 6.31 -2.93 12.31
C ILE A 140 4.98 -2.85 13.05
N GLY A 141 3.91 -3.41 12.49
CA GLY A 141 2.60 -3.42 13.16
C GLY A 141 2.59 -4.28 14.42
N LEU A 142 3.27 -5.43 14.41
CA LEU A 142 3.44 -6.28 15.57
C LEU A 142 4.29 -5.60 16.65
N THR A 143 5.42 -4.98 16.27
CA THR A 143 6.27 -4.24 17.22
C THR A 143 5.51 -3.06 17.84
N ASN A 144 4.75 -2.30 17.03
CA ASN A 144 3.91 -1.21 17.52
C ASN A 144 2.83 -1.71 18.50
N ALA A 145 2.19 -2.84 18.22
CA ALA A 145 1.20 -3.46 19.11
C ALA A 145 1.82 -3.84 20.46
N MET A 146 3.00 -4.46 20.43
CA MET A 146 3.74 -4.83 21.65
C MET A 146 4.16 -3.62 22.48
N MET A 147 4.55 -2.51 21.83
CA MET A 147 4.97 -1.29 22.52
C MET A 147 3.79 -0.49 23.11
N THR A 148 2.65 -0.47 22.42
CA THR A 148 1.45 0.29 22.84
C THR A 148 0.51 -0.53 23.72
N GLY A 149 0.76 -1.84 23.89
CA GLY A 149 -0.11 -2.75 24.63
C GLY A 149 -1.45 -3.02 23.94
N THR A 150 -1.58 -2.66 22.66
CA THR A 150 -2.79 -2.92 21.86
C THR A 150 -2.80 -4.38 21.37
N SER A 151 -4.01 -4.94 21.22
CA SER A 151 -4.17 -6.28 20.67
C SER A 151 -3.56 -6.36 19.26
N VAL A 152 -2.72 -7.37 19.01
CA VAL A 152 -2.08 -7.63 17.72
C VAL A 152 -3.12 -7.77 16.59
N VAL A 153 -4.31 -8.26 16.92
CA VAL A 153 -5.44 -8.45 16.00
C VAL A 153 -6.13 -7.12 15.66
N ASP A 154 -6.05 -6.13 16.54
CA ASP A 154 -6.62 -4.80 16.34
C ASP A 154 -5.64 -3.81 15.71
N ALA A 155 -4.34 -4.04 15.90
CA ALA A 155 -3.25 -3.25 15.32
C ALA A 155 -2.93 -3.65 13.87
N LEU A 156 -3.16 -4.92 13.52
CA LEU A 156 -3.03 -5.44 12.16
C LEU A 156 -4.41 -5.78 11.62
N ASN A 157 -4.78 -5.30 10.43
CA ASN A 157 -6.04 -5.70 9.79
C ASN A 157 -5.94 -7.15 9.28
N ILE A 158 -5.91 -8.13 10.21
CA ILE A 158 -5.63 -9.56 9.97
C ILE A 158 -6.48 -10.13 8.82
N PRO A 159 -7.79 -9.85 8.69
CA PRO A 159 -8.56 -10.33 7.55
C PRO A 159 -8.06 -9.82 6.20
N LYS A 160 -7.60 -8.55 6.15
CA LYS A 160 -7.02 -7.96 4.94
C LYS A 160 -5.67 -8.60 4.61
N VAL A 161 -4.85 -8.81 5.63
CA VAL A 161 -3.56 -9.51 5.52
C VAL A 161 -3.78 -10.93 4.98
N ILE A 162 -4.70 -11.70 5.55
CA ILE A 162 -5.04 -13.06 5.11
C ILE A 162 -5.53 -13.05 3.66
N ASN A 163 -6.40 -12.11 3.27
CA ASN A 163 -6.88 -12.01 1.89
C ASN A 163 -5.74 -11.74 0.91
N ILE A 164 -4.81 -10.84 1.25
CA ILE A 164 -3.64 -10.53 0.43
C ILE A 164 -2.75 -11.78 0.34
N PHE A 165 -2.38 -12.41 1.46
CA PHE A 165 -1.61 -13.66 1.45
C PHE A 165 -2.30 -14.76 0.64
N GLY A 166 -3.62 -14.89 0.76
CA GLY A 166 -4.42 -15.81 -0.03
C GLY A 166 -4.26 -15.55 -1.52
N SER A 167 -4.32 -14.29 -1.96
CA SER A 167 -4.08 -13.92 -3.36
C SER A 167 -2.65 -14.24 -3.83
N LEU A 168 -1.65 -14.09 -2.95
CA LEU A 168 -0.25 -14.42 -3.23
C LEU A 168 -0.02 -15.93 -3.38
N ILE A 169 -0.79 -16.78 -2.68
CA ILE A 169 -0.73 -18.24 -2.80
C ILE A 169 -1.54 -18.74 -4.00
N ILE A 170 -2.71 -18.13 -4.26
CA ILE A 170 -3.61 -18.56 -5.34
C ILE A 170 -3.03 -18.17 -6.70
N SER A 171 -2.39 -17.01 -6.83
CA SER A 171 -1.92 -16.50 -8.12
C SER A 171 -0.91 -17.41 -8.86
N PRO A 172 0.11 -18.02 -8.21
CA PRO A 172 0.99 -18.98 -8.89
C PRO A 172 0.25 -20.26 -9.31
N ILE A 173 -0.70 -20.74 -8.50
CA ILE A 173 -1.51 -21.93 -8.82
C ILE A 173 -2.34 -21.68 -10.07
N VAL A 174 -3.05 -20.55 -10.10
CA VAL A 174 -3.84 -20.14 -11.26
C VAL A 174 -2.94 -19.98 -12.48
N GLY A 175 -1.80 -19.30 -12.34
CA GLY A 175 -0.82 -19.16 -13.42
C GLY A 175 -0.32 -20.50 -13.95
N LEU A 176 -0.04 -21.47 -13.08
CA LEU A 176 0.41 -22.81 -13.45
C LEU A 176 -0.69 -23.59 -14.17
N VAL A 177 -1.94 -23.50 -13.71
CA VAL A 177 -3.09 -24.15 -14.37
C VAL A 177 -3.30 -23.58 -15.77
N PHE A 178 -3.29 -22.25 -15.94
CA PHE A 178 -3.44 -21.62 -17.25
C PHE A 178 -2.26 -21.93 -18.19
N ALA A 179 -1.02 -21.82 -17.70
CA ALA A 179 0.17 -22.14 -18.50
C ALA A 179 0.21 -23.62 -18.88
N GLY A 180 -0.07 -24.52 -17.94
CA GLY A 180 -0.14 -25.96 -18.15
C GLY A 180 -1.25 -26.34 -19.13
N GLY A 181 -2.43 -25.75 -18.99
CA GLY A 181 -3.56 -25.92 -19.90
C GLY A 181 -3.24 -25.46 -21.32
N LEU A 182 -2.62 -24.29 -21.47
CA LEU A 182 -2.19 -23.76 -22.76
C LEU A 182 -1.14 -24.67 -23.43
N ILE A 183 -0.14 -25.13 -22.67
CA ILE A 183 0.87 -26.08 -23.16
C ILE A 183 0.22 -27.40 -23.58
N PHE A 184 -0.73 -27.93 -22.79
CA PHE A 184 -1.44 -29.17 -23.10
C PHE A 184 -2.25 -29.03 -24.39
N LEU A 185 -3.02 -27.95 -24.55
CA LEU A 185 -3.79 -27.66 -25.76
C LEU A 185 -2.87 -27.53 -26.98
N LEU A 186 -1.83 -26.71 -26.89
CA LEU A 186 -0.86 -26.55 -27.97
C LEU A 186 -0.21 -27.88 -28.34
N ARG A 187 0.15 -28.71 -27.35
CA ARG A 187 0.72 -30.04 -27.61
C ARG A 187 -0.30 -30.95 -28.30
N ARG A 188 -1.58 -30.90 -27.92
CA ARG A 188 -2.65 -31.73 -28.51
C ARG A 188 -2.95 -31.36 -29.97
N TYR A 189 -3.01 -30.05 -30.29
CA TYR A 189 -3.30 -29.56 -31.64
C TYR A 189 -2.09 -29.63 -32.59
N TRP A 190 -0.87 -29.36 -32.10
CA TRP A 190 0.34 -29.36 -32.93
C TRP A 190 1.10 -30.70 -32.95
N SER A 191 0.62 -31.73 -32.24
CA SER A 191 1.31 -33.01 -31.99
C SER A 191 1.88 -33.69 -33.23
N GLY A 192 1.17 -33.59 -34.37
CA GLY A 192 1.45 -34.35 -35.60
C GLY A 192 2.12 -33.59 -36.75
N THR A 193 2.53 -32.32 -36.58
CA THR A 193 3.13 -31.54 -37.69
C THR A 193 4.62 -31.27 -37.49
N LYS A 194 5.37 -31.14 -38.61
CA LYS A 194 6.79 -30.70 -38.63
C LYS A 194 7.02 -29.34 -37.94
N LYS A 195 5.97 -28.58 -37.62
CA LYS A 195 6.01 -27.33 -36.85
C LYS A 195 6.33 -27.56 -35.35
N ARG A 196 5.94 -28.70 -34.76
CA ARG A 196 6.23 -29.03 -33.35
C ARG A 196 7.73 -29.06 -33.06
N ALA A 197 8.48 -29.75 -33.92
CA ALA A 197 9.94 -29.83 -33.82
C ALA A 197 10.57 -28.43 -33.83
N ARG A 198 10.11 -27.52 -34.69
CA ARG A 198 10.68 -26.16 -34.80
C ARG A 198 10.35 -25.23 -33.62
N ILE A 199 9.30 -25.48 -32.84
CA ILE A 199 8.85 -24.56 -31.78
C ILE A 199 9.46 -24.91 -30.41
N HIS A 200 9.65 -26.21 -30.12
CA HIS A 200 10.08 -26.68 -28.79
C HIS A 200 11.58 -27.06 -28.71
N LEU A 201 12.34 -26.92 -29.79
CA LEU A 201 13.80 -27.10 -29.76
C LEU A 201 14.44 -25.95 -28.98
N THR A 202 15.27 -26.30 -28.00
CA THR A 202 16.12 -25.33 -27.32
C THR A 202 17.12 -24.71 -28.31
N PRO A 203 17.65 -23.49 -28.05
CA PRO A 203 18.63 -22.86 -28.92
C PRO A 203 19.85 -23.75 -29.21
N ALA A 204 20.29 -24.56 -28.23
CA ALA A 204 21.43 -25.46 -28.37
C ALA A 204 21.13 -26.67 -29.27
N GLU A 205 19.95 -27.28 -29.15
CA GLU A 205 19.51 -28.37 -30.03
C GLU A 205 19.28 -27.88 -31.46
N ARG A 206 18.80 -26.63 -31.60
CA ARG A 206 18.59 -25.98 -32.89
C ARG A 206 19.90 -25.63 -33.60
N GLU A 207 20.90 -25.20 -32.83
CA GLU A 207 22.25 -24.94 -33.36
C GLU A 207 22.87 -26.24 -33.90
N LYS A 208 22.72 -27.36 -33.18
CA LYS A 208 23.20 -28.68 -33.63
C LYS A 208 22.48 -29.21 -34.88
N LYS A 209 21.19 -28.90 -35.06
CA LYS A 209 20.35 -29.49 -36.13
C LYS A 209 20.18 -28.61 -37.36
N ASP A 210 19.94 -27.32 -37.17
CA ASP A 210 19.64 -26.36 -38.24
C ASP A 210 20.80 -25.41 -38.53
N GLY A 211 21.90 -25.47 -37.75
CA GLY A 211 23.01 -24.51 -37.82
C GLY A 211 22.63 -23.07 -37.44
N LYS A 212 21.40 -22.85 -36.92
CA LYS A 212 20.83 -21.52 -36.68
C LYS A 212 20.54 -21.30 -35.21
N LYS A 213 21.10 -20.21 -34.67
CA LYS A 213 20.97 -19.78 -33.26
C LYS A 213 19.66 -19.05 -32.92
N LYS A 214 18.88 -18.62 -33.91
CA LYS A 214 17.72 -17.72 -33.74
C LYS A 214 16.38 -18.46 -33.95
N PRO A 215 15.33 -18.12 -33.20
CA PRO A 215 14.00 -18.72 -33.38
C PRO A 215 13.35 -18.28 -34.70
N PRO A 216 12.36 -19.03 -35.22
CA PRO A 216 11.59 -18.67 -36.41
C PRO A 216 10.90 -17.33 -36.20
N PHE A 217 10.67 -16.59 -37.29
CA PHE A 217 10.07 -15.26 -37.25
C PHE A 217 8.79 -15.19 -36.39
N TRP A 218 7.84 -16.10 -36.58
CA TRP A 218 6.58 -16.11 -35.82
C TRP A 218 6.76 -16.44 -34.33
N THR A 219 7.63 -17.41 -34.00
CA THR A 219 7.94 -17.73 -32.60
C THR A 219 8.69 -16.59 -31.92
N ARG A 220 9.57 -15.92 -32.66
CA ARG A 220 10.30 -14.74 -32.19
C ARG A 220 9.34 -13.61 -31.84
N ILE A 221 8.39 -13.30 -32.73
CA ILE A 221 7.36 -12.28 -32.47
C ILE A 221 6.52 -12.67 -31.26
N ALA A 222 6.06 -13.92 -31.17
CA ALA A 222 5.27 -14.40 -30.04
C ALA A 222 6.01 -14.27 -28.69
N LEU A 223 7.31 -14.61 -28.65
CA LEU A 223 8.15 -14.47 -27.46
C LEU A 223 8.32 -12.99 -27.06
N ILE A 224 8.54 -12.11 -28.05
CA ILE A 224 8.67 -10.67 -27.81
C ILE A 224 7.35 -10.09 -27.29
N LEU A 225 6.22 -10.41 -27.92
CA LEU A 225 4.89 -9.97 -27.46
C LEU A 225 4.56 -10.50 -26.07
N SER A 226 4.92 -11.75 -25.77
CA SER A 226 4.76 -12.32 -24.43
C SER A 226 5.59 -11.57 -23.39
N ALA A 227 6.84 -11.22 -23.69
CA ALA A 227 7.69 -10.46 -22.77
C ALA A 227 7.20 -9.02 -22.59
N ILE A 228 6.68 -8.39 -23.63
CA ILE A 228 5.98 -7.10 -23.54
C ILE A 228 4.81 -7.20 -22.56
N GLY A 229 3.95 -8.22 -22.74
CA GLY A 229 2.80 -8.45 -21.86
C GLY A 229 3.21 -8.71 -20.41
N VAL A 230 4.25 -9.52 -20.17
CA VAL A 230 4.78 -9.77 -18.82
C VAL A 230 5.37 -8.49 -18.21
N ALA A 231 6.15 -7.72 -18.96
CA ALA A 231 6.71 -6.45 -18.48
C ALA A 231 5.62 -5.42 -18.13
N PHE A 232 4.57 -5.32 -18.96
CA PHE A 232 3.42 -4.48 -18.71
C PHE A 232 2.66 -4.90 -17.44
N SER A 233 2.28 -6.18 -17.34
CA SER A 233 1.58 -6.71 -16.17
C SER A 233 2.42 -6.61 -14.89
N HIS A 234 3.73 -6.77 -15.02
CA HIS A 234 4.67 -6.53 -13.94
C HIS A 234 4.61 -5.08 -13.47
N GLY A 235 4.70 -4.10 -14.37
CA GLY A 235 4.58 -2.68 -13.99
C GLY A 235 3.22 -2.33 -13.36
N ALA A 236 2.13 -2.88 -13.89
CA ALA A 236 0.78 -2.66 -13.36
C ALA A 236 0.57 -3.21 -11.94
N ASN A 237 1.38 -4.18 -11.50
CA ASN A 237 1.31 -4.75 -10.16
C ASN A 237 2.41 -4.17 -9.25
N ASP A 238 3.66 -4.33 -9.67
CA ASP A 238 4.82 -4.02 -8.86
C ASP A 238 5.11 -2.52 -8.75
N GLY A 239 4.97 -1.76 -9.84
CA GLY A 239 5.19 -0.31 -9.76
C GLY A 239 4.09 0.42 -9.00
N GLN A 240 2.93 -0.21 -8.79
CA GLN A 240 1.89 0.33 -7.90
C GLN A 240 2.27 0.25 -6.42
N LYS A 241 3.18 -0.66 -6.03
CA LYS A 241 3.71 -0.70 -4.65
C LYS A 241 4.50 0.56 -4.35
N GLY A 242 5.33 0.98 -5.31
CA GLY A 242 6.03 2.27 -5.25
C GLY A 242 5.10 3.44 -5.13
N ILE A 243 4.01 3.46 -5.91
CA ILE A 243 2.96 4.50 -5.79
C ILE A 243 2.33 4.49 -4.39
N GLY A 244 2.04 3.32 -3.82
CA GLY A 244 1.53 3.20 -2.45
C GLY A 244 2.49 3.76 -1.39
N LEU A 245 3.79 3.46 -1.53
CA LEU A 245 4.84 3.99 -0.64
C LEU A 245 5.05 5.49 -0.82
N VAL A 246 5.04 6.01 -2.04
CA VAL A 246 5.09 7.45 -2.32
C VAL A 246 3.87 8.16 -1.73
N MET A 247 2.68 7.57 -1.89
CA MET A 247 1.44 8.07 -1.30
C MET A 247 1.53 8.15 0.22
N LEU A 248 2.15 7.16 0.88
CA LEU A 248 2.44 7.21 2.30
C LEU A 248 3.30 8.45 2.63
N VAL A 249 4.39 8.70 1.90
CA VAL A 249 5.24 9.89 2.13
C VAL A 249 4.45 11.18 1.97
N LEU A 250 3.64 11.29 0.93
CA LEU A 250 2.83 12.49 0.65
C LEU A 250 1.80 12.75 1.74
N ILE A 251 1.17 11.70 2.27
CA ILE A 251 0.26 11.76 3.41
C ILE A 251 0.96 12.34 4.65
N GLY A 252 2.23 11.99 4.86
CA GLY A 252 3.04 12.49 5.97
C GLY A 252 3.53 13.93 5.77
N VAL A 253 4.02 14.28 4.58
CA VAL A 253 4.61 15.60 4.25
C VAL A 253 3.57 16.71 4.20
N ALA A 254 2.46 16.44 3.50
CA ALA A 254 1.44 17.43 3.23
C ALA A 254 0.06 16.86 3.62
N PRO A 255 -0.21 16.67 4.93
CA PRO A 255 -1.53 16.27 5.38
C PRO A 255 -2.55 17.21 4.75
N ALA A 256 -2.35 18.52 4.90
CA ALA A 256 -3.21 19.63 4.45
C ALA A 256 -3.75 19.53 3.01
N GLY A 257 -2.93 19.06 2.05
CA GLY A 257 -3.29 18.99 0.62
C GLY A 257 -4.01 17.70 0.21
N PHE A 258 -3.88 16.64 1.03
CA PHE A 258 -4.44 15.31 0.77
C PHE A 258 -5.36 14.82 1.91
N VAL A 259 -5.74 15.71 2.84
CA VAL A 259 -6.56 15.35 4.00
C VAL A 259 -7.95 14.90 3.55
N VAL A 260 -8.59 15.75 2.75
CA VAL A 260 -9.98 15.66 2.32
C VAL A 260 -9.99 16.06 0.85
N ASN A 261 -10.87 15.43 0.07
CA ASN A 261 -11.00 15.76 -1.34
C ASN A 261 -11.51 17.20 -1.48
N MET A 262 -10.60 18.14 -1.76
CA MET A 262 -10.93 19.56 -1.90
C MET A 262 -11.86 19.83 -3.09
N ASN A 263 -11.92 18.92 -4.06
CA ASN A 263 -12.83 18.96 -5.20
C ASN A 263 -14.15 18.22 -4.92
N ALA A 264 -14.41 17.78 -3.67
CA ALA A 264 -15.66 17.11 -3.34
C ALA A 264 -16.85 18.06 -3.54
N SER A 265 -17.86 17.56 -4.24
CA SER A 265 -19.13 18.26 -4.41
C SER A 265 -19.88 18.38 -3.09
N SER A 266 -20.75 19.39 -2.97
CA SER A 266 -21.64 19.53 -1.80
C SER A 266 -22.52 18.30 -1.58
N TYR A 267 -22.82 17.54 -2.63
CA TYR A 267 -23.49 16.24 -2.56
C TYR A 267 -22.63 15.18 -1.85
N GLU A 268 -21.36 15.03 -2.21
CA GLU A 268 -20.44 14.09 -1.55
C GLU A 268 -20.23 14.44 -0.08
N ILE A 269 -20.11 15.73 0.25
CA ILE A 269 -19.98 16.20 1.64
C ILE A 269 -21.25 15.90 2.44
N THR A 270 -22.42 16.12 1.84
CA THR A 270 -23.71 15.78 2.48
C THR A 270 -23.83 14.27 2.68
N ARG A 271 -23.41 13.46 1.70
CA ARG A 271 -23.36 12.00 1.84
C ARG A 271 -22.43 11.55 2.96
N THR A 272 -21.26 12.18 3.11
CA THR A 272 -20.36 11.92 4.25
C THR A 272 -21.03 12.28 5.58
N ARG A 273 -21.75 13.41 5.64
CA ARG A 273 -22.52 13.83 6.83
C ARG A 273 -23.61 12.81 7.18
N ASP A 274 -24.36 12.35 6.19
CA ASP A 274 -25.42 11.37 6.37
C ASP A 274 -24.87 10.02 6.82
N ALA A 275 -23.74 9.57 6.24
CA ALA A 275 -23.04 8.37 6.68
C ALA A 275 -22.63 8.46 8.16
N ILE A 276 -22.09 9.60 8.60
CA ILE A 276 -21.73 9.83 10.00
C ILE A 276 -22.95 9.77 10.91
N ASN A 277 -24.07 10.40 10.53
CA ASN A 277 -25.32 10.37 11.30
C ASN A 277 -25.89 8.94 11.40
N ASN A 278 -25.81 8.18 10.31
CA ASN A 278 -26.28 6.78 10.27
C ASN A 278 -25.42 5.88 11.17
N VAL A 279 -24.09 6.04 11.12
CA VAL A 279 -23.16 5.29 11.97
C VAL A 279 -23.34 5.66 13.45
N GLU A 280 -23.55 6.93 13.77
CA GLU A 280 -23.89 7.39 15.12
C GLU A 280 -25.18 6.76 15.63
N THR A 281 -26.25 6.86 14.85
CA THR A 281 -27.55 6.27 15.19
C THR A 281 -27.45 4.76 15.39
N TYR A 282 -26.66 4.08 14.54
CA TYR A 282 -26.42 2.64 14.66
C TYR A 282 -25.71 2.28 15.98
N PHE A 283 -24.67 3.02 16.36
CA PHE A 283 -23.96 2.77 17.62
C PHE A 283 -24.76 3.17 18.86
N GLU A 284 -25.64 4.18 18.77
CA GLU A 284 -26.58 4.53 19.83
C GLU A 284 -27.64 3.43 20.06
N GLN A 285 -28.11 2.82 18.98
CA GLN A 285 -29.09 1.71 19.06
C GLN A 285 -28.45 0.40 19.54
N ARG A 286 -27.14 0.21 19.33
CA ARG A 286 -26.39 -1.00 19.72
C ARG A 286 -25.12 -0.68 20.52
N PRO A 287 -25.27 -0.12 21.73
CA PRO A 287 -24.14 0.25 22.57
C PRO A 287 -23.33 -0.97 23.07
N ASP A 288 -23.95 -2.15 23.08
CA ASP A 288 -23.37 -3.45 23.40
C ASP A 288 -22.29 -3.88 22.38
N LEU A 289 -22.47 -3.58 21.09
CA LEU A 289 -21.47 -3.87 20.07
C LEU A 289 -20.21 -3.01 20.22
N LEU A 290 -20.38 -1.74 20.60
CA LEU A 290 -19.26 -0.85 20.86
C LEU A 290 -18.46 -1.36 22.09
N LYS A 291 -19.16 -1.80 23.14
CA LYS A 291 -18.55 -2.42 24.33
C LYS A 291 -17.80 -3.71 24.02
N ALA A 292 -18.32 -4.52 23.12
CA ALA A 292 -17.69 -5.76 22.68
C ALA A 292 -16.36 -5.51 21.91
N VAL A 293 -16.23 -4.37 21.22
CA VAL A 293 -14.97 -3.97 20.57
C VAL A 293 -14.01 -3.28 21.53
N THR A 294 -14.50 -2.55 22.55
CA THR A 294 -13.62 -1.81 23.47
C THR A 294 -13.00 -2.69 24.55
N GLY A 295 -13.65 -3.77 24.98
CA GLY A 295 -13.17 -4.62 26.08
C GLY A 295 -13.11 -3.92 27.45
N VAL A 296 -13.70 -2.72 27.59
CA VAL A 296 -13.68 -1.89 28.80
C VAL A 296 -15.11 -1.44 29.14
N ASP A 297 -15.50 -1.57 30.42
CA ASP A 297 -16.83 -1.22 30.95
C ASP A 297 -17.16 0.29 30.89
N GLN A 298 -16.15 1.16 30.68
CA GLN A 298 -16.31 2.61 30.67
C GLN A 298 -15.66 3.27 29.45
N LEU A 299 -16.42 4.21 28.87
CA LEU A 299 -15.96 5.24 27.94
C LEU A 299 -14.82 6.02 28.62
N ILE A 300 -13.59 5.88 28.14
CA ILE A 300 -12.46 6.67 28.65
C ILE A 300 -12.77 8.16 28.39
N PRO A 301 -12.68 9.05 29.38
CA PRO A 301 -12.94 10.47 29.17
C PRO A 301 -11.95 11.07 28.18
N SER A 302 -12.42 12.01 27.35
CA SER A 302 -11.53 12.85 26.53
C SER A 302 -10.46 13.55 27.39
N PRO A 303 -9.27 13.84 26.84
CA PRO A 303 -8.36 14.78 27.49
C PRO A 303 -9.08 16.11 27.68
N GLU A 304 -8.95 16.69 28.88
CA GLU A 304 -9.54 17.98 29.23
C GLU A 304 -9.15 19.08 28.23
N PRO A 305 -10.03 20.06 27.97
CA PRO A 305 -9.73 21.21 27.13
C PRO A 305 -8.71 22.11 27.84
N GLY A 306 -7.42 21.79 27.66
CA GLY A 306 -6.33 22.49 28.32
C GLY A 306 -4.95 21.82 28.22
N ALA A 307 -4.84 20.62 27.65
CA ALA A 307 -3.53 19.97 27.46
C ALA A 307 -2.71 20.70 26.38
N THR A 308 -1.84 21.61 26.84
CA THR A 308 -0.78 22.25 26.06
C THR A 308 0.37 21.27 25.85
N GLU A 309 0.25 20.36 24.89
CA GLU A 309 1.29 19.72 24.05
C GLU A 309 0.58 18.82 23.02
N PRO A 310 1.09 18.62 21.79
CA PRO A 310 0.44 17.77 20.81
C PRO A 310 0.61 16.30 21.20
N ALA A 311 -0.15 15.84 22.18
CA ALA A 311 -0.15 14.45 22.63
C ALA A 311 -0.59 13.54 21.46
N GLU A 312 0.19 12.48 21.24
CA GLU A 312 0.00 11.49 20.18
C GLU A 312 -1.47 11.06 20.05
N PHE A 313 -1.99 11.10 18.82
CA PHE A 313 -3.39 10.76 18.58
C PHE A 313 -3.52 9.23 18.43
N HIS A 314 -4.06 8.58 19.46
CA HIS A 314 -4.39 7.16 19.43
C HIS A 314 -5.88 6.96 19.15
N CYS A 315 -6.17 6.11 18.17
CA CYS A 315 -7.53 5.72 17.84
C CYS A 315 -8.04 4.64 18.78
N HIS A 316 -8.59 5.05 19.92
CA HIS A 316 -9.25 4.12 20.84
C HIS A 316 -10.75 3.99 20.49
N PRO A 317 -11.30 2.78 20.28
CA PRO A 317 -12.72 2.57 19.98
C PRO A 317 -13.68 3.14 21.03
N ALA A 318 -13.20 3.33 22.27
CA ALA A 318 -13.96 3.94 23.36
C ALA A 318 -14.28 5.42 23.08
N ASN A 319 -13.53 6.09 22.21
CA ASN A 319 -13.73 7.50 21.89
C ASN A 319 -14.60 7.71 20.64
N THR A 320 -15.15 6.64 20.04
CA THR A 320 -15.82 6.71 18.73
C THR A 320 -17.07 7.60 18.73
N ILE A 321 -17.90 7.57 19.77
CA ILE A 321 -19.06 8.48 19.92
C ILE A 321 -18.61 9.94 20.02
N ASN A 322 -17.54 10.22 20.78
CA ASN A 322 -16.98 11.56 20.90
C ASN A 322 -16.37 12.04 19.57
N ALA A 323 -15.75 11.13 18.82
CA ALA A 323 -15.18 11.39 17.51
C ALA A 323 -16.28 11.70 16.47
N LEU A 324 -17.37 10.93 16.46
CA LEU A 324 -18.56 11.17 15.62
C LEU A 324 -19.18 12.54 15.89
N ASN A 325 -19.38 12.90 17.16
CA ASN A 325 -19.89 14.21 17.56
C ASN A 325 -18.99 15.37 17.09
N ARG A 326 -17.67 15.22 17.22
CA ARG A 326 -16.70 16.22 16.72
C ARG A 326 -16.74 16.35 15.20
N ALA A 327 -16.80 15.23 14.48
CA ALA A 327 -16.94 15.25 13.01
C ALA A 327 -18.23 15.92 12.56
N LYS A 328 -19.36 15.60 13.21
CA LYS A 328 -20.66 16.20 12.93
C LYS A 328 -20.63 17.71 13.17
N GLY A 329 -20.03 18.16 14.27
CA GLY A 329 -19.82 19.58 14.55
C GLY A 329 -18.98 20.28 13.48
N MET A 330 -17.91 19.65 13.01
CA MET A 330 -17.06 20.18 11.92
C MET A 330 -17.80 20.21 10.58
N LEU A 331 -18.72 19.28 10.33
CA LEU A 331 -19.42 19.14 9.05
C LEU A 331 -20.80 19.81 9.00
N ALA A 332 -21.35 20.30 10.11
CA ALA A 332 -22.74 20.75 10.21
C ALA A 332 -23.13 21.81 9.17
N ASN A 333 -22.24 22.78 8.89
CA ASN A 333 -22.51 23.93 8.01
C ASN A 333 -21.47 24.10 6.89
N VAL A 334 -20.83 23.01 6.48
CA VAL A 334 -19.76 23.03 5.48
C VAL A 334 -20.29 22.57 4.12
N GLU A 335 -20.20 23.45 3.12
CA GLU A 335 -20.58 23.19 1.71
C GLU A 335 -19.38 22.83 0.83
N SER A 336 -18.18 23.22 1.26
CA SER A 336 -16.87 22.86 0.70
C SER A 336 -15.87 22.75 1.85
N TYR A 337 -14.97 21.76 1.79
CA TYR A 337 -13.87 21.60 2.73
C TYR A 337 -12.92 22.81 2.78
N ASP A 338 -12.99 23.73 1.81
CA ASP A 338 -12.25 24.99 1.82
C ASP A 338 -12.55 25.85 3.05
N LYS A 339 -13.78 25.77 3.58
CA LYS A 339 -14.22 26.55 4.75
C LYS A 339 -13.58 26.06 6.05
N LEU A 340 -12.97 24.88 6.08
CA LEU A 340 -12.24 24.35 7.24
C LEU A 340 -10.79 24.82 7.24
N SER A 341 -10.25 25.14 8.43
CA SER A 341 -8.82 25.42 8.58
C SER A 341 -7.97 24.17 8.32
N VAL A 342 -6.68 24.35 8.03
CA VAL A 342 -5.76 23.22 7.80
C VAL A 342 -5.73 22.25 8.98
N GLU A 343 -5.79 22.77 10.20
CA GLU A 343 -5.82 21.97 11.43
C GLU A 343 -7.14 21.19 11.55
N GLN A 344 -8.27 21.85 11.28
CA GLN A 344 -9.59 21.20 11.29
C GLN A 344 -9.72 20.11 10.24
N ARG A 345 -9.15 20.33 9.04
CA ARG A 345 -9.05 19.31 8.00
C ARG A 345 -8.26 18.12 8.56
N SER A 346 -7.02 18.34 8.99
CA SER A 346 -6.15 17.28 9.54
C SER A 346 -6.86 16.46 10.62
N GLN A 347 -7.55 17.14 11.54
CA GLN A 347 -8.33 16.53 12.60
C GLN A 347 -9.52 15.72 12.07
N LEU A 348 -10.28 16.27 11.10
CA LEU A 348 -11.41 15.58 10.48
C LEU A 348 -10.98 14.26 9.83
N ARG A 349 -9.86 14.24 9.10
CA ARG A 349 -9.33 12.98 8.53
C ARG A 349 -8.94 11.97 9.59
N ARG A 350 -8.24 12.41 10.64
CA ARG A 350 -7.85 11.52 11.75
C ARG A 350 -9.10 10.88 12.37
N ILE A 351 -10.14 11.68 12.60
CA ILE A 351 -11.44 11.22 13.10
C ILE A 351 -12.10 10.24 12.12
N MET A 352 -12.16 10.55 10.82
CA MET A 352 -12.73 9.66 9.80
C MET A 352 -12.02 8.32 9.71
N LEU A 353 -10.69 8.30 9.74
CA LEU A 353 -9.89 7.07 9.78
C LEU A 353 -10.19 6.25 11.04
N CYS A 354 -10.36 6.92 12.18
CA CYS A 354 -10.74 6.30 13.45
C CYS A 354 -12.11 5.63 13.42
N ILE A 355 -13.11 6.34 12.88
CA ILE A 355 -14.48 5.85 12.74
C ILE A 355 -14.50 4.67 11.78
N SER A 356 -13.80 4.77 10.64
CA SER A 356 -13.67 3.67 9.67
C SER A 356 -13.04 2.43 10.30
N ASP A 357 -11.96 2.57 11.07
CA ASP A 357 -11.30 1.45 11.75
C ASP A 357 -12.23 0.79 12.79
N THR A 358 -12.92 1.59 13.60
CA THR A 358 -13.88 1.07 14.59
C THR A 358 -15.05 0.36 13.91
N THR A 359 -15.56 0.93 12.83
CA THR A 359 -16.68 0.36 12.07
C THR A 359 -16.28 -0.98 11.45
N ASP A 360 -15.08 -1.06 10.87
CA ASP A 360 -14.51 -2.31 10.35
C ASP A 360 -14.34 -3.38 11.43
N LYS A 361 -14.09 -3.01 12.69
CA LYS A 361 -14.05 -3.93 13.84
C LYS A 361 -15.45 -4.39 14.24
N VAL A 362 -16.42 -3.49 14.36
CA VAL A 362 -17.80 -3.83 14.74
C VAL A 362 -18.46 -4.75 13.71
N VAL A 363 -18.27 -4.49 12.42
CA VAL A 363 -18.79 -5.32 11.31
C VAL A 363 -18.37 -6.80 11.43
N LYS A 364 -17.26 -7.09 12.11
CA LYS A 364 -16.72 -8.45 12.28
C LYS A 364 -17.25 -9.18 13.52
N LEU A 365 -18.04 -8.53 14.38
CA LEU A 365 -18.58 -9.15 15.59
C LEU A 365 -19.68 -10.18 15.26
N PRO A 366 -19.74 -11.32 15.98
CA PRO A 366 -20.83 -12.27 15.88
C PRO A 366 -22.12 -11.62 16.41
N GLY A 367 -23.06 -11.30 15.52
CA GLY A 367 -24.33 -10.63 15.86
C GLY A 367 -24.74 -9.50 14.92
N VAL A 368 -23.82 -9.05 14.04
CA VAL A 368 -24.11 -8.03 13.01
C VAL A 368 -24.71 -8.70 11.77
N SER A 369 -25.92 -8.31 11.38
CA SER A 369 -26.62 -8.88 10.22
C SER A 369 -25.96 -8.48 8.89
N SER A 370 -26.19 -9.23 7.81
CA SER A 370 -25.62 -8.90 6.49
C SER A 370 -26.05 -7.52 5.97
N ASP A 371 -27.22 -7.04 6.38
CA ASP A 371 -27.74 -5.73 6.00
C ASP A 371 -27.08 -4.61 6.81
N ASP A 372 -26.85 -4.82 8.11
CA ASP A 372 -26.06 -3.92 8.96
C ASP A 372 -24.61 -3.82 8.47
N GLN A 373 -24.01 -4.94 8.01
CA GLN A 373 -22.67 -4.92 7.41
C GLN A 373 -22.60 -4.11 6.12
N ARG A 374 -23.69 -4.06 5.34
CA ARG A 374 -23.76 -3.23 4.12
C ARG A 374 -23.91 -1.76 4.47
N LEU A 375 -24.73 -1.44 5.47
CA LEU A 375 -24.95 -0.07 5.95
C LEU A 375 -23.69 0.54 6.58
N LEU A 376 -22.88 -0.27 7.26
CA LEU A 376 -21.61 0.17 7.86
C LEU A 376 -20.44 0.26 6.86
N LYS A 377 -20.56 -0.37 5.68
CA LYS A 377 -19.56 -0.32 4.60
C LYS A 377 -19.86 0.70 3.51
N SER A 378 -21.07 1.27 3.51
CA SER A 378 -21.57 2.24 2.51
C SER A 378 -21.20 3.67 2.89
#